data_AF-A0A537VH90-F1
#
_entry.id   AF-A0A537VH90-F1
#
_cell.length_a   1.000
_cell.length_b   1.000
_cell.length_c   1.000
_cell.angle_alpha   90.00
_cell.angle_beta   90.00
_cell.angle_gamma   90.00
#
_symmetry.space_group_name_H-M   'P 1'
#
loop_
_entity.id
_entity.type
_entity.pdbx_description
1 polymer ?
#
loop_
_entity_poly.entity_id
_entity_poly.type
_entity_poly.pdbx_seq_one_letter_code
_entity_poly.pdbx_strand_id
1 'polypeptide(L)'
;MSDGMDAAVVVVGDEILSGHVRDANTHFIASRLAALGHRLRRATVVPDQPEDIGGAIARELADGRGIVFVCGGLGPTHDDRTMEAAASALGRELVSNKDLADRIATIADHVRRQNFAGDPLGVATLQKMALAPEGAEAL
;
A
#
# COMPACT_ATOMS: atom_id res chain seq x y z
N MET A 1 -6.28 -32.69 -2.84
CA MET A 1 -5.59 -31.50 -3.42
C MET A 1 -6.10 -30.30 -2.63
N SER A 2 -5.24 -29.53 -1.97
CA SER A 2 -5.70 -28.50 -1.03
C SER A 2 -6.39 -27.35 -1.76
N ASP A 3 -7.51 -26.90 -1.21
CA ASP A 3 -8.39 -25.81 -1.66
C ASP A 3 -7.76 -24.42 -1.42
N GLY A 4 -6.45 -24.32 -1.63
CA GLY A 4 -5.68 -23.12 -1.33
C GLY A 4 -6.00 -22.00 -2.31
N MET A 5 -6.30 -20.81 -1.80
CA MET A 5 -6.47 -19.60 -2.60
C MET A 5 -5.16 -19.15 -3.25
N ASP A 6 -5.28 -18.58 -4.44
CA ASP A 6 -4.20 -17.92 -5.15
C ASP A 6 -4.21 -16.41 -4.87
N ALA A 7 -3.02 -15.87 -4.59
CA ALA A 7 -2.81 -14.45 -4.39
C ALA A 7 -1.73 -13.88 -5.33
N ALA A 8 -1.70 -12.57 -5.44
CA ALA A 8 -0.62 -11.80 -6.05
C ALA A 8 -0.13 -10.70 -5.12
N VAL A 9 1.09 -10.21 -5.35
CA VAL A 9 1.63 -9.03 -4.68
C VAL A 9 2.15 -8.03 -5.70
N VAL A 10 1.84 -6.75 -5.47
CA VAL A 10 2.41 -5.59 -6.15
C VAL A 10 3.27 -4.84 -5.14
N VAL A 11 4.58 -4.81 -5.36
CA VAL A 11 5.53 -4.05 -4.56
C VAL A 11 5.83 -2.74 -5.29
N VAL A 12 5.57 -1.62 -4.62
CA VAL A 12 5.82 -0.27 -5.11
C VAL A 12 7.08 0.24 -4.45
N GLY A 13 8.04 0.73 -5.25
CA GLY A 13 9.28 1.29 -4.71
C GLY A 13 10.40 1.36 -5.74
N ASP A 14 10.82 2.57 -6.13
CA ASP A 14 11.99 2.79 -6.97
C ASP A 14 13.29 2.25 -6.34
N GLU A 15 13.37 2.22 -5.01
CA GLU A 15 14.50 1.68 -4.26
C GLU A 15 14.63 0.15 -4.40
N ILE A 16 13.52 -0.54 -4.64
CA ILE A 16 13.51 -1.98 -4.93
C ILE A 16 13.99 -2.21 -6.36
N LEU A 17 13.48 -1.44 -7.32
CA LEU A 17 13.86 -1.54 -8.73
C LEU A 17 15.33 -1.19 -8.97
N SER A 18 15.84 -0.19 -8.26
CA SER A 18 17.25 0.22 -8.31
C SER A 18 18.19 -0.69 -7.50
N GLY A 19 17.64 -1.60 -6.69
CA GLY A 19 18.40 -2.55 -5.88
C GLY A 19 19.06 -1.95 -4.63
N HIS A 20 18.72 -0.72 -4.25
CA HIS A 20 19.19 -0.11 -3.00
C HIS A 20 18.60 -0.80 -1.77
N VAL A 21 17.36 -1.28 -1.88
CA VAL A 21 16.67 -2.02 -0.84
C VAL A 21 16.30 -3.40 -1.36
N ARG A 22 16.51 -4.41 -0.52
CA ARG A 22 16.09 -5.78 -0.80
C ARG A 22 14.62 -5.93 -0.46
N ASP A 23 13.82 -6.41 -1.42
CA ASP A 23 12.43 -6.77 -1.17
C ASP A 23 12.31 -7.89 -0.12
N ALA A 24 11.80 -7.52 1.05
CA ALA A 24 11.42 -8.43 2.13
C ALA A 24 9.90 -8.71 2.17
N ASN A 25 9.09 -7.87 1.51
CA ASN A 25 7.63 -7.95 1.53
C ASN A 25 7.15 -9.20 0.81
N THR A 26 7.66 -9.45 -0.40
CA THR A 26 7.30 -10.64 -1.17
C THR A 26 7.64 -11.92 -0.40
N HIS A 27 8.83 -11.98 0.22
CA HIS A 27 9.24 -13.13 1.02
C HIS A 27 8.31 -13.33 2.23
N PHE A 28 8.01 -12.26 2.98
CA PHE A 28 7.11 -12.32 4.11
C PHE A 28 5.72 -12.82 3.69
N ILE A 29 5.10 -12.22 2.67
CA ILE A 29 3.75 -12.58 2.20
C ILE A 29 3.73 -14.03 1.69
N ALA A 30 4.69 -14.42 0.84
CA ALA A 30 4.76 -15.79 0.31
C ALA A 30 4.88 -16.82 1.43
N SER A 31 5.74 -16.57 2.43
CA SER A 31 5.94 -17.49 3.56
C SER A 31 4.68 -17.63 4.42
N ARG A 32 3.97 -16.53 4.67
CA ARG A 32 2.71 -16.53 5.45
C ARG A 32 1.58 -17.22 4.71
N LEU A 33 1.42 -16.96 3.41
CA LEU A 33 0.44 -17.66 2.59
C LEU A 33 0.71 -19.16 2.56
N ALA A 34 1.97 -19.57 2.36
CA ALA A 34 2.35 -20.98 2.35
C ALA A 34 2.02 -21.68 3.68
N ALA A 35 2.31 -21.03 4.82
CA ALA A 35 1.97 -21.54 6.14
C ALA A 35 0.45 -21.72 6.36
N LEU A 36 -0.37 -20.92 5.66
CA LEU A 36 -1.83 -21.01 5.68
C LEU A 36 -2.39 -21.95 4.59
N GLY A 37 -1.54 -22.60 3.79
CA GLY A 37 -1.96 -23.47 2.69
C GLY A 37 -2.39 -22.75 1.41
N HIS A 38 -2.09 -21.45 1.29
CA HIS A 38 -2.33 -20.61 0.12
C HIS A 38 -1.07 -20.45 -0.73
N ARG A 39 -1.21 -19.86 -1.94
CA ARG A 39 -0.10 -19.70 -2.88
C ARG A 39 0.01 -18.27 -3.39
N LEU A 40 1.21 -17.69 -3.28
CA LEU A 40 1.55 -16.50 -4.04
C LEU A 40 1.90 -16.92 -5.47
N ARG A 41 1.12 -16.47 -6.45
CA ARG A 41 1.29 -16.86 -7.86
C ARG A 41 2.10 -15.87 -8.68
N ARG A 42 2.07 -14.60 -8.29
CA ARG A 42 2.80 -13.53 -8.97
C ARG A 42 3.24 -12.48 -7.97
N ALA A 43 4.46 -12.01 -8.16
CA ALA A 43 4.99 -10.82 -7.52
C ALA A 43 5.44 -9.88 -8.63
N THR A 44 4.99 -8.64 -8.57
CA THR A 44 5.31 -7.58 -9.54
C THR A 44 5.92 -6.42 -8.77
N VAL A 45 7.07 -5.92 -9.20
CA VAL A 45 7.66 -4.69 -8.66
C VAL A 45 7.43 -3.57 -9.65
N VAL A 46 6.95 -2.42 -9.19
CA VAL A 46 6.63 -1.24 -10.01
C VAL A 46 7.23 0.04 -9.40
N PRO A 47 7.50 1.07 -10.22
CA PRO A 47 7.94 2.37 -9.71
C PRO A 47 6.81 3.08 -8.96
N ASP A 48 7.14 4.14 -8.22
CA ASP A 48 6.20 5.01 -7.49
C ASP A 48 5.40 5.94 -8.44
N GLN A 49 4.87 5.38 -9.52
CA GLN A 49 4.05 6.09 -10.51
C GLN A 49 2.61 5.56 -10.49
N PRO A 50 1.58 6.41 -10.33
CA PRO A 50 0.19 5.96 -10.22
C PRO A 50 -0.30 5.07 -11.36
N GLU A 51 0.14 5.35 -12.59
CA GLU A 51 -0.19 4.58 -13.78
C GLU A 51 0.37 3.16 -13.73
N ASP A 52 1.58 2.98 -13.24
CA ASP A 52 2.24 1.68 -13.11
C ASP A 52 1.61 0.87 -11.97
N ILE A 53 1.36 1.53 -10.83
CA ILE A 53 0.68 0.92 -9.67
C ILE A 53 -0.74 0.49 -10.07
N GLY A 54 -1.53 1.40 -10.65
CA GLY A 54 -2.91 1.14 -11.04
C GLY A 54 -3.00 0.08 -12.13
N GLY A 55 -2.10 0.11 -13.12
CA GLY A 55 -2.02 -0.90 -14.18
C GLY A 55 -1.68 -2.29 -13.65
N ALA A 56 -0.76 -2.39 -12.69
CA ALA A 56 -0.42 -3.66 -12.04
C ALA A 56 -1.61 -4.21 -11.24
N ILE A 57 -2.28 -3.37 -10.43
CA ILE A 57 -3.47 -3.76 -9.67
C ILE A 57 -4.59 -4.24 -10.62
N ALA A 58 -4.91 -3.46 -11.65
CA ALA A 58 -5.95 -3.79 -12.61
C ALA A 58 -5.67 -5.12 -13.33
N ARG A 59 -4.40 -5.39 -13.67
CA ARG A 59 -3.97 -6.67 -14.25
C ARG A 59 -4.19 -7.84 -13.30
N GLU A 60 -3.85 -7.71 -12.02
CA GLU A 60 -4.06 -8.77 -11.04
C GLU A 60 -5.56 -9.06 -10.81
N LEU A 61 -6.38 -8.02 -10.78
CA LEU A 61 -7.83 -8.13 -10.67
C LEU A 61 -8.44 -8.82 -11.90
N ALA A 62 -7.99 -8.46 -13.10
CA ALA A 62 -8.46 -9.07 -14.36
C ALA A 62 -8.09 -10.56 -14.48
N ASP A 63 -6.94 -10.96 -13.93
CA ASP A 63 -6.52 -12.37 -13.87
C ASP A 63 -7.38 -13.21 -12.89
N GLY A 64 -8.24 -12.58 -12.08
CA GLY A 64 -9.14 -13.27 -11.16
C GLY A 64 -8.44 -13.94 -9.98
N ARG A 65 -7.24 -13.47 -9.60
CA ARG A 65 -6.53 -13.97 -8.41
C ARG A 65 -7.26 -13.46 -7.16
N GLY A 66 -7.60 -14.35 -6.24
CA GLY A 66 -8.54 -14.07 -5.16
C GLY A 66 -8.14 -12.90 -4.25
N ILE A 67 -6.84 -12.72 -3.98
CA ILE A 67 -6.31 -11.63 -3.16
C ILE A 67 -5.13 -10.96 -3.87
N VAL A 68 -5.13 -9.63 -3.88
CA VAL A 68 -4.01 -8.81 -4.36
C VAL A 68 -3.47 -8.01 -3.18
N PHE A 69 -2.23 -8.28 -2.78
CA PHE A 69 -1.51 -7.47 -1.81
C PHE A 69 -0.80 -6.33 -2.53
N VAL A 70 -0.85 -5.13 -1.97
CA VAL A 70 -0.07 -3.98 -2.47
C VAL A 70 0.75 -3.43 -1.31
N CYS A 71 2.05 -3.22 -1.51
CA CYS A 71 2.98 -2.81 -0.47
C CYS A 71 3.90 -1.69 -0.98
N GLY A 72 4.20 -0.70 -0.15
CA GLY A 72 4.98 0.48 -0.53
C GLY A 72 4.11 1.67 -0.96
N GLY A 73 4.69 2.88 -0.98
CA GLY A 73 3.99 4.09 -1.44
C GLY A 73 2.80 4.54 -0.57
N LEU A 74 2.78 4.20 0.73
CA LEU A 74 1.69 4.51 1.69
C LEU A 74 2.04 5.59 2.73
N GLY A 75 3.27 6.09 2.71
CA GLY A 75 3.75 7.08 3.66
C GLY A 75 3.23 8.50 3.39
N PRO A 76 3.82 9.49 4.09
CA PRO A 76 3.44 10.88 3.99
C PRO A 76 4.12 11.64 2.83
N THR A 77 5.12 11.10 2.14
CA THR A 77 5.86 11.87 1.12
C THR A 77 5.05 12.00 -0.18
N HIS A 78 5.31 13.02 -1.00
CA HIS A 78 4.44 13.33 -2.16
C HIS A 78 4.41 12.23 -3.23
N ASP A 79 5.46 11.42 -3.30
CA ASP A 79 5.63 10.22 -4.12
C ASP A 79 4.86 8.99 -3.59
N ASP A 80 4.43 8.97 -2.32
CA ASP A 80 3.55 7.92 -1.79
C ASP A 80 2.12 8.02 -2.39
N ARG A 81 1.88 7.37 -3.54
CA ARG A 81 0.62 7.48 -4.30
C ARG A 81 -0.16 6.17 -4.42
N THR A 82 0.17 5.16 -3.62
CA THR A 82 -0.45 3.83 -3.71
C THR A 82 -1.97 3.86 -3.46
N MET A 83 -2.46 4.61 -2.46
CA MET A 83 -3.90 4.70 -2.19
C MET A 83 -4.68 5.37 -3.31
N GLU A 84 -4.12 6.41 -3.93
CA GLU A 84 -4.70 7.12 -5.07
C GLU A 84 -4.79 6.18 -6.28
N ALA A 85 -3.70 5.49 -6.60
CA ALA A 85 -3.65 4.53 -7.69
C ALA A 85 -4.60 3.35 -7.47
N ALA A 86 -4.69 2.83 -6.24
CA ALA A 86 -5.63 1.77 -5.89
C ALA A 86 -7.09 2.22 -6.04
N ALA A 87 -7.43 3.44 -5.59
CA ALA A 87 -8.77 4.00 -5.77
C ALA A 87 -9.14 4.07 -7.26
N SER A 88 -8.23 4.61 -8.08
CA SER A 88 -8.40 4.69 -9.53
C SER A 88 -8.60 3.31 -10.18
N ALA A 89 -7.74 2.34 -9.85
CA ALA A 89 -7.81 0.97 -10.40
C ALA A 89 -9.10 0.23 -10.00
N LEU A 90 -9.67 0.55 -8.83
CA LEU A 90 -10.92 -0.02 -8.34
C LEU A 90 -12.16 0.75 -8.82
N GLY A 91 -11.99 1.88 -9.52
CA GLY A 91 -13.08 2.77 -9.91
C GLY A 91 -13.81 3.39 -8.70
N ARG A 92 -13.06 3.70 -7.63
CA ARG A 92 -13.57 4.26 -6.38
C ARG A 92 -13.08 5.68 -6.18
N GLU A 93 -13.86 6.48 -5.47
CA GLU A 93 -13.41 7.78 -4.99
C GLU A 93 -12.39 7.60 -3.85
N LEU A 94 -11.42 8.51 -3.78
CA LEU A 94 -10.49 8.59 -2.67
C LEU A 94 -11.11 9.49 -1.59
N VAL A 95 -11.45 8.92 -0.44
CA VAL A 95 -12.22 9.60 0.62
C VAL A 95 -11.48 9.55 1.96
N SER A 96 -11.81 10.48 2.86
CA SER A 96 -11.29 10.44 4.22
C SER A 96 -11.91 9.27 4.99
N ASN A 97 -11.06 8.36 5.48
CA ASN A 97 -11.47 7.26 6.34
C ASN A 97 -11.36 7.71 7.81
N LYS A 98 -12.47 7.57 8.55
CA LYS A 98 -12.56 8.04 9.95
C LYS A 98 -11.54 7.38 10.87
N ASP A 99 -11.35 6.07 10.77
CA ASP A 99 -10.44 5.34 11.65
C ASP A 99 -8.98 5.70 11.37
N LEU A 100 -8.62 5.83 10.09
CA LEU A 100 -7.30 6.34 9.71
C LEU A 100 -7.10 7.79 10.17
N ALA A 101 -8.12 8.65 10.02
CA ALA A 101 -8.05 10.04 10.46
C ALA A 101 -7.79 10.16 11.97
N ASP A 102 -8.49 9.36 12.79
CA ASP A 102 -8.33 9.36 14.25
C ASP A 102 -6.92 8.84 14.66
N ARG A 103 -6.40 7.81 13.96
CA ARG A 103 -5.02 7.31 14.14
C ARG A 103 -3.97 8.36 13.74
N ILE A 104 -4.15 9.00 12.58
CA ILE A 104 -3.25 10.03 12.07
C ILE A 104 -3.26 11.28 12.96
N ALA A 105 -4.40 11.69 13.51
CA ALA A 105 -4.48 12.78 14.47
C ALA A 105 -3.63 12.50 15.72
N THR A 106 -3.69 11.26 16.23
CA THR A 106 -2.88 10.84 17.37
C THR A 106 -1.38 10.90 17.06
N ILE A 107 -0.97 10.45 15.87
CA ILE A 107 0.43 10.51 15.40
C ILE A 107 0.87 11.97 15.23
N ALA A 108 0.05 12.80 14.60
CA ALA A 108 0.31 14.22 14.40
C ALA A 108 0.53 14.94 15.74
N ASP A 109 -0.29 14.69 16.75
CA ASP A 109 -0.13 15.27 18.08
C ASP A 109 1.12 14.80 18.80
N HIS A 110 1.55 13.56 18.55
CA HIS A 110 2.82 13.06 19.06
C HIS A 110 4.01 13.77 18.39
N VAL A 111 4.01 13.86 17.06
CA VAL A 111 5.07 14.52 16.27
C VAL A 111 5.20 16.00 16.68
N ARG A 112 4.07 16.71 16.85
CA ARG A 112 4.05 18.09 17.34
C ARG A 112 4.70 18.23 18.72
N ARG A 113 4.37 17.33 19.65
CA ARG A 113 4.88 17.35 21.03
C ARG A 113 6.37 17.06 21.13
N GLN A 114 6.92 16.29 20.21
CA GLN A 114 8.33 15.92 20.22
C GLN A 114 9.28 16.98 19.65
N ASN A 115 8.79 18.17 19.26
CA ASN A 115 9.62 19.24 18.70
C ASN A 115 10.55 18.71 17.58
N PHE A 116 10.03 17.84 16.71
CA PHE A 116 10.78 17.28 15.59
C PHE A 116 11.23 18.44 14.69
N ALA A 117 12.49 18.82 14.87
CA ALA A 117 13.25 19.90 14.23
C ALA A 117 12.61 20.52 12.98
N GLY A 118 11.69 21.47 13.15
CA GLY A 118 11.23 22.34 12.06
C GLY A 118 10.27 21.73 11.03
N ASP A 119 9.55 20.65 11.38
CA ASP A 119 8.51 20.01 10.54
C ASP A 119 8.92 19.73 9.08
N PRO A 120 9.90 18.85 8.81
CA PRO A 120 10.42 18.60 7.45
C PRO A 120 9.38 17.99 6.49
N LEU A 121 8.38 17.28 7.03
CA LEU A 121 7.30 16.65 6.26
C LEU A 121 6.01 17.45 6.29
N GLY A 122 5.78 18.31 7.28
CA GLY A 122 4.49 18.94 7.50
C GLY A 122 3.53 17.99 8.22
N VAL A 123 2.96 18.37 9.35
CA VAL A 123 1.79 17.64 9.90
C VAL A 123 0.65 17.54 8.87
N ALA A 124 0.62 18.47 7.91
CA ALA A 124 -0.28 18.46 6.77
C ALA A 124 -0.11 17.23 5.86
N THR A 125 1.11 16.72 5.64
CA THR A 125 1.31 15.56 4.75
C THR A 125 0.84 14.26 5.39
N LEU A 126 0.89 14.15 6.73
CA LEU A 126 0.30 13.02 7.45
C LEU A 126 -1.21 12.91 7.19
N GLN A 127 -1.92 14.02 6.97
CA GLN A 127 -3.37 14.01 6.74
C GLN A 127 -3.75 13.23 5.49
N LYS A 128 -2.89 13.17 4.48
CA LYS A 128 -3.17 12.38 3.26
C LYS A 128 -3.22 10.88 3.55
N MET A 129 -2.52 10.41 4.58
CA MET A 129 -2.54 9.00 5.01
C MET A 129 -3.88 8.60 5.64
N ALA A 130 -4.79 9.56 5.88
CA ALA A 130 -6.17 9.29 6.26
C ALA A 130 -7.08 9.01 5.06
N LEU A 131 -6.58 9.18 3.82
CA LEU A 131 -7.34 8.95 2.61
C LEU A 131 -7.25 7.48 2.19
N ALA A 132 -8.38 6.91 1.81
CA ALA A 132 -8.49 5.54 1.30
C ALA A 132 -9.60 5.43 0.24
N PRO A 133 -9.57 4.40 -0.63
CA PRO A 133 -10.68 4.13 -1.53
C PRO A 133 -12.01 4.01 -0.78
N GLU A 134 -13.09 4.53 -1.35
CA GLU A 134 -14.45 4.39 -0.78
C GLU A 134 -14.78 2.91 -0.51
N GLY A 135 -15.24 2.62 0.71
CA GLY A 135 -15.54 1.26 1.17
C GLY A 135 -14.35 0.49 1.72
N ALA A 136 -13.15 1.07 1.78
CA ALA A 136 -11.99 0.45 2.41
C ALA A 136 -12.11 0.41 3.94
N GLU A 137 -11.67 -0.70 4.52
CA GLU A 137 -11.55 -0.91 5.97
C GLU A 137 -10.10 -0.67 6.42
N ALA A 138 -9.93 0.06 7.52
CA ALA A 138 -8.62 0.30 8.12
C ALA A 138 -8.19 -0.90 8.97
N LEU A 139 -7.13 -1.59 8.55
CA LEU A 139 -6.54 -2.73 9.29
C LEU A 139 -5.66 -2.28 10.46
#